data_AF-A0A8T2Q9T9-F1
#
_entry.id   AF-A0A8T2Q9T9-F1
#
_cell.length_a   1.000
_cell.length_b   1.000
_cell.length_c   1.000
_cell.angle_alpha   90.00
_cell.angle_beta   90.00
_cell.angle_gamma   90.00
#
_symmetry.space_group_name_H-M   'P 1'
#
loop_
_entity.id
_entity.type
_entity.pdbx_description
1 polymer ?
#
loop_
_entity_poly.entity_id
_entity_poly.type
_entity_poly.pdbx_seq_one_letter_code
_entity_poly.pdbx_strand_id
1 'polypeptide(L)'
;MQAEKQDCIIEEAEFVCKIEEEKEEELVQLANSKDVQGFLMMKALMNGSTYLVDASALGEADFQTLISVQQASKMLLQLVEEYIFRKLEEERFKLLDQYQKVVSLQKQTEAAAAKEQALLKDEITKLKRDYRALHESFEREKDRSTCRICFVRPRDVLPLPCMHFDYCDSCLRQYQRMRNICPTCRSPISGVLRHNLSHG
;
A
#
# COMPACT_ATOMS: atom_id res chain seq x y z
N MET A 1 5.70 -10.14 98.11
CA MET A 1 6.91 -9.32 97.86
C MET A 1 8.03 -9.99 97.06
N GLN A 2 8.34 -11.30 97.20
CA GLN A 2 9.30 -11.97 96.28
C GLN A 2 8.63 -12.50 95.00
N ALA A 3 7.38 -12.97 95.06
CA ALA A 3 6.63 -13.45 93.89
C ALA A 3 6.24 -12.32 92.90
N GLU A 4 5.76 -11.18 93.39
CA GLU A 4 5.37 -10.03 92.54
C GLU A 4 6.56 -9.39 91.79
N LYS A 5 7.78 -9.54 92.32
CA LYS A 5 9.00 -9.12 91.61
C LYS A 5 9.42 -10.09 90.51
N GLN A 6 8.97 -11.34 90.58
CA GLN A 6 9.32 -12.38 89.61
C GLN A 6 8.36 -12.34 88.41
N ASP A 7 7.07 -12.08 88.65
CA ASP A 7 6.07 -11.88 87.59
C ASP A 7 6.35 -10.63 86.75
N CYS A 8 6.79 -9.53 87.39
CA CYS A 8 7.14 -8.29 86.68
C CYS A 8 8.36 -8.46 85.74
N ILE A 9 9.30 -9.36 86.07
CA ILE A 9 10.49 -9.62 85.24
C ILE A 9 10.14 -10.52 84.05
N ILE A 10 9.17 -11.43 84.21
CA ILE A 10 8.73 -12.33 83.12
C ILE A 10 7.91 -11.54 82.09
N GLU A 11 7.02 -10.64 82.52
CA GLU A 11 6.27 -9.78 81.59
C GLU A 11 7.17 -8.80 80.83
N GLU A 12 8.20 -8.25 81.48
CA GLU A 12 9.21 -7.41 80.80
C GLU A 12 10.04 -8.21 79.79
N ALA A 13 10.42 -9.46 80.12
CA ALA A 13 11.18 -10.32 79.21
C ALA A 13 10.35 -10.76 77.99
N GLU A 14 9.07 -11.09 78.16
CA GLU A 14 8.16 -11.44 77.06
C GLU A 14 7.86 -10.24 76.14
N PHE A 15 7.79 -9.02 76.70
CA PHE A 15 7.61 -7.80 75.93
C PHE A 15 8.86 -7.45 75.10
N VAL A 16 10.06 -7.61 75.66
CA VAL A 16 11.33 -7.42 74.94
C VAL A 16 11.47 -8.46 73.83
N CYS A 17 11.13 -9.73 74.09
CA CYS A 17 11.18 -10.79 73.08
C CYS A 17 10.25 -10.52 71.89
N LYS A 18 9.02 -10.04 72.14
CA LYS A 18 8.07 -9.66 71.07
C LYS A 18 8.55 -8.47 70.24
N ILE A 19 9.16 -7.47 70.87
CA ILE A 19 9.73 -6.31 70.17
C ILE A 19 10.93 -6.73 69.30
N GLU A 20 11.73 -7.67 69.76
CA GLU A 20 12.86 -8.22 68.99
C GLU A 20 12.38 -9.04 67.78
N GLU A 21 11.35 -9.87 67.95
CA GLU A 21 10.72 -10.64 66.86
C GLU A 21 10.07 -9.72 65.81
N GLU A 22 9.31 -8.70 66.21
CA GLU A 22 8.69 -7.73 65.28
C GLU A 22 9.75 -6.93 64.50
N LYS A 23 10.87 -6.58 65.14
CA LYS A 23 12.00 -5.92 64.46
C LYS A 23 12.74 -6.84 63.51
N GLU A 24 12.88 -8.12 63.82
CA GLU A 24 13.43 -9.12 62.91
C GLU A 24 12.53 -9.29 61.68
N GLU A 25 11.21 -9.36 61.86
CA GLU A 25 10.26 -9.42 60.74
C GLU A 25 10.31 -8.17 59.85
N GLU A 26 10.37 -6.97 60.44
CA GLU A 26 10.55 -5.72 59.68
C GLU A 26 11.88 -5.68 58.92
N LEU A 27 12.97 -6.15 59.53
CA LEU A 27 14.29 -6.24 58.89
C LEU A 27 14.30 -7.25 57.74
N VAL A 28 13.62 -8.39 57.89
CA VAL A 28 13.46 -9.40 56.84
C VAL A 28 12.60 -8.86 55.69
N GLN A 29 11.54 -8.11 55.97
CA GLN A 29 10.73 -7.46 54.95
C GLN A 29 11.50 -6.38 54.20
N LEU A 30 12.30 -5.58 54.90
CA LEU A 30 13.16 -4.56 54.30
C LEU A 30 14.27 -5.19 53.43
N ALA A 31 14.89 -6.26 53.92
CA ALA A 31 15.90 -7.04 53.18
C ALA A 31 15.33 -7.70 51.91
N ASN A 32 14.04 -8.05 51.91
CA ASN A 32 13.33 -8.63 50.77
C ASN A 32 12.72 -7.59 49.82
N SER A 33 12.89 -6.29 50.09
CA SER A 33 12.44 -5.24 49.18
C SER A 33 13.22 -5.30 47.86
N LYS A 34 12.55 -4.94 46.75
CA LYS A 34 13.17 -4.94 45.40
C LYS A 34 14.39 -4.03 45.32
N ASP A 35 14.40 -2.94 46.08
CA ASP A 35 15.50 -1.97 46.09
C ASP A 35 16.73 -2.52 46.82
N VAL A 36 16.54 -3.20 47.95
CA VAL A 36 17.64 -3.84 48.69
C VAL A 36 18.20 -5.03 47.92
N GLN A 37 17.34 -5.85 47.30
CA GLN A 37 17.81 -6.95 46.43
C GLN A 37 18.54 -6.43 45.19
N GLY A 38 18.08 -5.34 44.58
CA GLY A 38 18.77 -4.68 43.48
C GLY A 38 20.15 -4.15 43.88
N PHE A 39 20.26 -3.55 45.07
CA PHE A 39 21.53 -3.08 45.62
C PHE A 39 22.52 -4.23 45.89
N LEU A 40 22.05 -5.31 46.51
CA LEU A 40 22.86 -6.51 46.77
C LEU A 40 23.32 -7.19 45.47
N MET A 41 22.43 -7.27 44.47
CA MET A 41 22.75 -7.78 43.14
C MET A 41 23.85 -6.93 42.49
N MET A 42 23.74 -5.60 42.55
CA MET A 42 24.76 -4.69 41.99
C MET A 42 26.11 -4.85 42.70
N LYS A 43 26.10 -4.96 44.04
CA LYS A 43 27.32 -5.19 44.83
C LYS A 43 28.01 -6.51 44.45
N ALA A 44 27.24 -7.59 44.28
CA ALA A 44 27.77 -8.88 43.85
C ALA A 44 28.34 -8.82 42.42
N LEU A 45 27.69 -8.11 41.50
CA LEU A 45 28.21 -7.89 40.14
C LEU A 45 29.51 -7.08 40.16
N MET A 46 29.63 -6.06 41.01
CA MET A 46 30.86 -5.28 41.16
C MET A 46 32.01 -6.16 41.66
N ASN A 47 31.77 -7.01 42.66
CA ASN A 47 32.77 -8.00 43.10
C ASN A 47 33.18 -8.93 41.96
N GLY A 48 32.19 -9.45 41.20
CA GLY A 48 32.44 -10.28 40.03
C GLY A 48 33.28 -9.58 38.95
N SER A 49 33.04 -8.29 38.72
CA SER A 49 33.78 -7.50 37.74
C SER A 49 35.26 -7.34 38.11
N THR A 50 35.57 -7.25 39.41
CA THR A 50 36.95 -7.23 39.91
C THR A 50 37.70 -8.50 39.54
N TYR A 51 37.04 -9.66 39.61
CA TYR A 51 37.65 -10.96 39.27
C TYR A 51 37.95 -11.13 37.77
N LEU A 52 37.27 -10.38 36.89
CA LEU A 52 37.54 -10.38 35.45
C LEU A 52 38.85 -9.65 35.11
N VAL A 53 39.26 -8.70 35.94
CA VAL A 53 40.45 -7.87 35.73
C VAL A 53 41.61 -8.23 36.66
N ASP A 54 41.32 -8.92 37.78
CA ASP A 54 42.30 -9.39 38.76
C ASP A 54 42.01 -10.84 39.19
N ALA A 55 42.77 -11.78 38.63
CA ALA A 55 42.63 -13.19 38.94
C ALA A 55 43.11 -13.58 40.35
N SER A 56 43.94 -12.75 41.00
CA SER A 56 44.39 -13.01 42.36
C SER A 56 43.27 -12.80 43.37
N ALA A 57 42.48 -11.74 43.20
CA ALA A 57 41.27 -11.47 43.97
C ALA A 57 40.21 -12.59 43.86
N LEU A 58 40.20 -13.34 42.75
CA LEU A 58 39.32 -14.51 42.58
C LEU A 58 39.76 -15.70 43.44
N GLY A 59 41.07 -15.90 43.60
CA GLY A 59 41.62 -16.96 44.45
C GLY A 59 41.43 -16.70 45.95
N GLU A 60 41.26 -15.43 46.33
CA GLU A 60 41.00 -14.99 47.71
C GLU A 60 39.50 -14.92 48.05
N ALA A 61 38.62 -15.04 47.06
CA ALA A 61 37.17 -14.94 47.26
C ALA A 61 36.60 -16.18 47.96
N ASP A 62 35.74 -15.97 48.95
CA ASP A 62 35.02 -17.06 49.60
C ASP A 62 33.90 -17.64 48.72
N PHE A 63 33.47 -18.86 49.06
CA PHE A 63 32.47 -19.59 48.29
C PHE A 63 31.10 -18.88 48.25
N GLN A 64 30.73 -18.19 49.34
CA GLN A 64 29.47 -17.47 49.44
C GLN A 64 29.44 -16.27 48.49
N THR A 65 30.55 -15.56 48.37
CA THR A 65 30.75 -14.44 47.46
C THR A 65 30.64 -14.92 46.01
N LEU A 66 31.28 -16.03 45.66
CA LEU A 66 31.18 -16.62 44.32
C LEU A 66 29.74 -17.04 43.96
N ILE A 67 29.01 -17.66 44.89
CA ILE A 67 27.58 -17.99 44.69
C ILE A 67 26.77 -16.71 44.46
N SER A 68 26.99 -15.66 45.26
CA SER A 68 26.26 -14.41 45.13
C SER A 68 26.52 -13.74 43.76
N VAL A 69 27.76 -13.79 43.28
CA VAL A 69 28.16 -13.27 41.96
C VAL A 69 27.47 -14.07 40.84
N GLN A 70 27.45 -15.40 40.95
CA GLN A 70 26.78 -16.26 39.97
C GLN A 70 25.26 -16.00 39.93
N GLN A 71 24.61 -15.92 41.10
CA GLN A 71 23.19 -15.66 41.22
C GLN A 71 22.83 -14.28 40.65
N ALA A 72 23.61 -13.25 41.01
CA ALA A 72 23.41 -11.90 40.50
C ALA A 72 23.61 -11.82 38.99
N SER A 73 24.60 -12.53 38.44
CA SER A 73 24.84 -12.60 36.99
C SER A 73 23.67 -13.27 36.26
N LYS A 74 23.13 -14.36 36.81
CA LYS A 74 21.95 -15.05 36.23
C LYS A 74 20.72 -14.15 36.24
N MET A 75 20.45 -13.45 37.35
CA MET A 75 19.34 -12.51 37.45
C MET A 75 19.49 -11.35 36.46
N LEU A 76 20.70 -10.79 36.32
CA LEU A 76 20.96 -9.73 35.35
C LEU A 76 20.68 -10.21 33.92
N LEU A 77 21.14 -11.41 33.54
CA LEU A 77 20.88 -11.97 32.23
C LEU A 77 19.38 -12.13 31.96
N GLN A 78 18.61 -12.63 32.94
CA GLN A 78 17.16 -12.74 32.82
C GLN A 78 16.47 -11.39 32.60
N LEU A 79 16.86 -10.35 33.35
CA LEU A 79 16.31 -9.00 33.18
C LEU A 79 16.65 -8.41 31.81
N VAL A 80 17.89 -8.62 31.35
CA VAL A 80 18.32 -8.15 30.02
C VAL A 80 17.55 -8.88 28.91
N GLU A 81 17.37 -10.20 29.02
CA GLU A 81 16.57 -10.99 28.08
C GLU A 81 15.12 -10.50 28.02
N GLU A 82 14.46 -10.33 29.17
CA GLU A 82 13.09 -9.81 29.25
C GLU A 82 12.97 -8.42 28.62
N TYR A 83 13.92 -7.52 28.91
CA TYR A 83 13.90 -6.17 28.36
C TYR A 83 14.11 -6.16 26.84
N ILE A 84 15.07 -6.95 26.34
CA ILE A 84 15.30 -7.13 24.90
C ILE A 84 14.02 -7.65 24.23
N PHE A 85 13.39 -8.67 24.81
CA PHE A 85 12.16 -9.25 24.28
C PHE A 85 11.04 -8.21 24.18
N ARG A 86 10.75 -7.47 25.27
CA ARG A 86 9.74 -6.40 25.24
C ARG A 86 10.05 -5.35 24.18
N LYS A 87 11.31 -4.94 24.05
CA LYS A 87 11.72 -3.94 23.04
C LYS A 87 11.51 -4.46 21.61
N LEU A 88 11.84 -5.72 21.36
CA LEU A 88 11.59 -6.35 20.07
C LEU A 88 10.09 -6.45 19.76
N GLU A 89 9.26 -6.77 20.75
CA GLU A 89 7.81 -6.84 20.56
C GLU A 89 7.17 -5.48 20.31
N GLU A 90 7.61 -4.43 21.02
CA GLU A 90 7.20 -3.06 20.78
C GLU A 90 7.49 -2.64 19.32
N GLU A 91 8.71 -2.91 18.83
CA GLU A 91 9.08 -2.60 17.45
C GLU A 91 8.31 -3.45 16.43
N ARG A 92 8.13 -4.74 16.70
CA ARG A 92 7.31 -5.63 15.86
C ARG A 92 5.88 -5.10 15.73
N PHE A 93 5.27 -4.65 16.83
CA PHE A 93 3.91 -4.12 16.82
C PHE A 93 3.80 -2.86 15.96
N LYS A 94 4.75 -1.93 16.09
CA LYS A 94 4.81 -0.72 15.25
C LYS A 94 4.92 -1.07 13.77
N LEU A 95 5.79 -2.02 13.43
CA LEU A 95 6.00 -2.44 12.05
C LEU A 95 4.73 -3.09 11.47
N LEU A 96 4.04 -3.92 12.26
CA LEU A 96 2.78 -4.54 11.84
C LEU A 96 1.67 -3.51 11.60
N ASP A 97 1.53 -2.50 12.47
CA ASP A 97 0.58 -1.41 12.28
C ASP A 97 0.89 -0.60 11.01
N GLN A 98 2.17 -0.28 10.78
CA GLN A 98 2.60 0.38 9.54
C GLN A 98 2.31 -0.47 8.30
N TYR A 99 2.61 -1.77 8.35
CA TYR A 99 2.33 -2.70 7.26
C TYR A 99 0.84 -2.78 6.94
N GLN A 100 -0.02 -2.88 7.96
CA GLN A 100 -1.47 -2.89 7.78
C GLN A 100 -1.98 -1.61 7.12
N LYS A 101 -1.44 -0.45 7.51
CA LYS A 101 -1.76 0.84 6.87
C LYS A 101 -1.39 0.83 5.39
N VAL A 102 -0.19 0.39 5.04
CA VAL A 102 0.27 0.29 3.64
C VAL A 102 -0.64 -0.63 2.83
N VAL A 103 -0.97 -1.82 3.36
CA VAL A 103 -1.86 -2.77 2.67
C VAL A 103 -3.26 -2.17 2.47
N SER A 104 -3.78 -1.44 3.46
CA SER A 104 -5.10 -0.79 3.34
C SER A 104 -5.12 0.29 2.26
N LEU A 105 -4.06 1.12 2.19
CA LEU A 105 -3.90 2.14 1.17
C LEU A 105 -3.74 1.52 -0.21
N GLN A 106 -2.94 0.46 -0.33
CA GLN A 106 -2.76 -0.27 -1.59
C GLN A 106 -4.11 -0.76 -2.13
N LYS A 107 -4.93 -1.41 -1.30
CA LYS A 107 -6.28 -1.84 -1.70
C LYS A 107 -7.17 -0.70 -2.18
N GLN A 108 -7.13 0.45 -1.51
CA GLN A 108 -7.88 1.64 -1.92
C GLN A 108 -7.42 2.15 -3.28
N THR A 109 -6.10 2.23 -3.50
CA THR A 109 -5.54 2.66 -4.79
C THR A 109 -5.88 1.70 -5.93
N GLU A 110 -5.83 0.39 -5.69
CA GLU A 110 -6.21 -0.63 -6.67
C GLU A 110 -7.69 -0.54 -7.03
N ALA A 111 -8.56 -0.35 -6.04
CA ALA A 111 -9.99 -0.18 -6.27
C ALA A 111 -10.31 1.10 -7.07
N ALA A 112 -9.63 2.22 -6.75
CA ALA A 112 -9.76 3.47 -7.49
C ALA A 112 -9.29 3.30 -8.94
N ALA A 113 -8.12 2.69 -9.15
CA ALA A 113 -7.57 2.43 -10.47
C ALA A 113 -8.48 1.50 -11.30
N ALA A 114 -9.05 0.46 -10.69
CA ALA A 114 -9.99 -0.43 -11.36
C ALA A 114 -11.26 0.29 -11.82
N LYS A 115 -11.79 1.20 -11.00
CA LYS A 115 -12.96 2.02 -11.34
C LYS A 115 -12.66 2.95 -12.51
N GLU A 116 -11.53 3.65 -12.46
CA GLU A 116 -11.10 4.53 -13.55
C GLU A 116 -10.88 3.75 -14.85
N GLN A 117 -10.25 2.57 -14.77
CA GLN A 117 -10.03 1.72 -15.92
C GLN A 117 -11.35 1.25 -16.56
N ALA A 118 -12.38 0.98 -15.76
CA ALA A 118 -13.71 0.63 -16.26
C ALA A 118 -14.34 1.81 -17.03
N LEU A 119 -14.29 3.02 -16.47
CA LEU A 119 -14.81 4.23 -17.12
C LEU A 119 -14.12 4.52 -18.45
N LEU A 120 -12.79 4.44 -18.48
CA LEU A 120 -12.02 4.64 -19.71
C LEU A 120 -12.33 3.58 -20.76
N LYS A 121 -12.50 2.32 -20.36
CA LYS A 121 -12.91 1.25 -21.28
C LYS A 121 -14.28 1.56 -21.89
N ASP A 122 -15.25 1.99 -21.09
CA ASP A 122 -16.57 2.35 -21.57
C ASP A 122 -16.51 3.51 -22.57
N GLU A 123 -15.76 4.57 -22.26
CA GLU A 123 -15.60 5.72 -23.17
C GLU A 123 -14.92 5.31 -24.48
N ILE A 124 -13.88 4.46 -24.44
CA ILE A 124 -13.25 3.91 -25.65
C ILE A 124 -14.26 3.13 -26.48
N THR A 125 -15.13 2.32 -25.86
CA THR A 125 -16.14 1.58 -26.62
C THR A 125 -17.15 2.50 -27.28
N LYS A 126 -17.55 3.58 -26.60
CA LYS A 126 -18.44 4.60 -27.13
C LYS A 126 -17.82 5.34 -28.32
N LEU A 127 -16.62 5.89 -28.15
CA LEU A 127 -15.89 6.57 -29.21
C LEU A 127 -15.66 5.67 -30.43
N LYS A 128 -15.42 4.37 -30.23
CA LYS A 128 -15.31 3.41 -31.35
C LYS A 128 -16.63 3.25 -32.11
N ARG A 129 -17.78 3.23 -31.44
CA ARG A 129 -19.10 3.18 -32.10
C ARG A 129 -19.34 4.46 -32.88
N ASP A 130 -19.08 5.60 -32.27
CA ASP A 130 -19.30 6.91 -32.87
C ASP A 130 -18.40 7.10 -34.10
N TYR A 131 -17.13 6.70 -34.01
CA TYR A 131 -16.21 6.72 -35.14
C TYR A 131 -16.71 5.87 -36.30
N ARG A 132 -17.20 4.65 -36.04
CA ARG A 132 -17.74 3.77 -37.09
C ARG A 132 -18.98 4.39 -37.75
N ALA A 133 -19.92 4.89 -36.96
CA ALA A 133 -21.13 5.51 -37.48
C ALA A 133 -20.82 6.75 -38.34
N LEU A 134 -19.89 7.59 -37.87
CA LEU A 134 -19.44 8.76 -38.61
C LEU A 134 -18.71 8.38 -39.89
N HIS A 135 -17.82 7.38 -39.83
CA HIS A 135 -17.09 6.89 -40.99
C HIS A 135 -18.03 6.31 -42.06
N GLU A 136 -19.02 5.51 -41.67
CA GLU A 136 -20.03 5.02 -42.59
C GLU A 136 -20.87 6.14 -43.20
N SER A 137 -21.22 7.17 -42.42
CA SER A 137 -21.94 8.33 -42.92
C SER A 137 -21.10 9.10 -43.94
N PHE A 138 -19.80 9.26 -43.67
CA PHE A 138 -18.86 9.92 -44.57
C PHE A 138 -18.71 9.18 -45.89
N GLU A 139 -18.49 7.86 -45.86
CA GLU A 139 -18.39 7.07 -47.09
C GLU A 139 -19.70 7.06 -47.88
N ARG A 140 -20.88 7.00 -47.22
CA ARG A 140 -22.18 7.13 -47.90
C ARG A 140 -22.32 8.47 -48.64
N GLU A 141 -21.89 9.57 -48.03
CA GLU A 141 -21.99 10.90 -48.64
C GLU A 141 -20.97 11.09 -49.77
N LYS A 142 -19.77 10.54 -49.61
CA LYS A 142 -18.75 10.48 -50.65
C LYS A 142 -19.24 9.67 -51.85
N ASP A 143 -19.87 8.51 -51.65
CA ASP A 143 -20.45 7.70 -52.73
C ASP A 143 -21.56 8.44 -53.49
N ARG A 144 -22.37 9.24 -52.79
CA ARG A 144 -23.44 10.07 -53.38
C ARG A 144 -22.88 11.21 -54.23
N SER A 145 -21.72 11.75 -53.89
CA SER A 145 -21.13 12.90 -54.58
C SER A 145 -20.07 12.53 -55.61
N THR A 146 -19.56 11.29 -55.62
CA THR A 146 -18.46 10.86 -56.50
C THR A 146 -18.96 10.23 -57.81
N CYS A 147 -18.26 10.49 -58.91
CA CYS A 147 -18.56 9.95 -60.23
C CYS A 147 -18.51 8.41 -60.25
N ARG A 148 -19.56 7.77 -60.76
CA ARG A 148 -19.69 6.30 -60.88
C ARG A 148 -18.80 5.64 -61.94
N ILE A 149 -18.09 6.43 -62.75
CA ILE A 149 -17.16 5.91 -63.76
C ILE A 149 -15.74 5.87 -63.22
N CYS A 150 -15.25 6.96 -62.64
CA CYS A 150 -13.86 7.02 -62.15
C CYS A 150 -13.71 6.80 -60.64
N PHE A 151 -14.78 6.89 -59.85
CA PHE A 151 -14.76 6.77 -58.37
C PHE A 151 -13.79 7.73 -57.67
N VAL A 152 -13.42 8.84 -58.32
CA VAL A 152 -12.42 9.80 -57.82
C VAL A 152 -12.93 11.23 -57.86
N ARG A 153 -13.49 11.66 -59.00
CA ARG A 153 -13.92 13.06 -59.19
C ARG A 153 -15.36 13.27 -58.73
N PRO A 154 -15.71 14.45 -58.21
CA PRO A 154 -17.09 14.79 -57.89
C PRO A 154 -17.96 14.78 -59.15
N ARG A 155 -19.25 14.55 -58.97
CA ARG A 155 -20.25 14.68 -60.03
C ARG A 155 -20.45 16.16 -60.32
N ASP A 156 -20.36 16.54 -61.59
CA ASP A 156 -20.40 17.95 -62.02
C ASP A 156 -21.14 18.15 -63.36
N VAL A 157 -21.75 17.09 -63.90
CA VAL A 157 -22.43 17.13 -65.20
C VAL A 157 -23.75 16.34 -65.22
N LEU A 158 -24.76 16.88 -65.90
CA LEU A 158 -26.06 16.25 -66.15
C LEU A 158 -26.31 16.09 -67.67
N PRO A 159 -26.50 14.87 -68.20
CA PRO A 159 -26.92 14.65 -69.58
C PRO A 159 -28.41 14.95 -69.78
N LEU A 160 -28.74 15.69 -70.83
CA LEU A 160 -30.12 16.02 -71.21
C LEU A 160 -30.66 15.05 -72.28
N PRO A 161 -31.97 14.71 -72.25
CA PRO A 161 -33.00 15.20 -71.34
C PRO A 161 -33.12 14.40 -70.03
N CYS A 162 -32.40 13.29 -69.88
CA CYS A 162 -32.63 12.33 -68.79
C CYS A 162 -32.16 12.77 -67.38
N MET A 163 -31.30 13.79 -67.28
CA MET A 163 -30.81 14.41 -66.04
C MET A 163 -30.12 13.47 -65.03
N HIS A 164 -29.63 12.30 -65.43
CA HIS A 164 -28.89 11.39 -64.54
C HIS A 164 -27.58 12.02 -64.05
N PHE A 165 -27.51 12.37 -62.76
CA PHE A 165 -26.36 13.00 -62.12
C PHE A 165 -25.43 11.97 -61.45
N ASP A 166 -24.74 11.19 -62.28
CA ASP A 166 -23.88 10.08 -61.82
C ASP A 166 -22.42 10.23 -62.24
N TYR A 167 -22.05 11.30 -62.95
CA TYR A 167 -20.76 11.39 -63.63
C TYR A 167 -20.06 12.72 -63.42
N CYS A 168 -18.74 12.70 -63.62
CA CYS A 168 -17.97 13.90 -63.88
C CYS A 168 -17.90 14.19 -65.40
N ASP A 169 -17.71 15.46 -65.76
CA ASP A 169 -17.72 15.99 -67.12
C ASP A 169 -16.67 15.30 -67.98
N SER A 170 -15.48 15.11 -67.44
CA SER A 170 -14.40 14.39 -68.11
C SER A 170 -14.79 12.97 -68.52
N CYS A 171 -15.39 12.19 -67.62
CA CYS A 171 -15.79 10.82 -67.90
C CYS A 171 -16.98 10.75 -68.87
N LEU A 172 -17.99 11.61 -68.69
CA LEU A 172 -19.15 11.62 -69.58
C LEU A 172 -18.75 12.00 -71.02
N ARG A 173 -17.89 13.01 -71.18
CA ARG A 173 -17.37 13.39 -72.51
C ARG A 173 -16.59 12.28 -73.18
N GLN A 174 -15.75 11.57 -72.44
CA GLN A 174 -15.01 10.43 -72.98
C GLN A 174 -15.97 9.33 -73.44
N TYR A 175 -17.03 9.06 -72.68
CA TYR A 175 -18.05 8.09 -73.06
C TYR A 175 -18.82 8.52 -74.32
N GLN A 176 -19.21 9.80 -74.42
CA GLN A 176 -19.94 10.34 -75.57
C GLN A 176 -19.20 10.20 -76.90
N ARG A 177 -17.85 10.21 -76.88
CA ARG A 177 -17.03 9.96 -78.08
C ARG A 177 -17.20 8.54 -78.62
N MET A 178 -17.51 7.56 -77.76
CA MET A 178 -17.78 6.19 -78.17
C MET A 178 -19.26 5.96 -78.44
N ARG A 179 -20.15 6.47 -77.58
CA ARG A 179 -21.60 6.33 -77.69
C ARG A 179 -22.29 7.57 -77.14
N ASN A 180 -23.05 8.29 -77.96
CA ASN A 180 -23.78 9.49 -77.53
C ASN A 180 -25.12 9.17 -76.82
N ILE A 181 -25.07 8.32 -75.81
CA ILE A 181 -26.19 7.91 -74.96
C ILE A 181 -25.82 8.02 -73.48
N CYS A 182 -26.80 8.18 -72.60
CA CYS A 182 -26.58 8.20 -71.15
C CYS A 182 -26.10 6.82 -70.64
N PRO A 183 -25.01 6.74 -69.87
CA PRO A 183 -24.55 5.46 -69.30
C PRO A 183 -25.57 4.77 -68.37
N THR A 184 -26.44 5.53 -67.70
CA THR A 184 -27.42 5.00 -66.72
C THR A 184 -28.69 4.50 -67.41
N CYS A 185 -29.33 5.31 -68.26
CA CYS A 185 -30.63 4.95 -68.88
C CYS A 185 -30.59 4.67 -70.38
N ARG A 186 -29.42 4.81 -71.03
CA ARG A 186 -29.22 4.60 -72.47
C ARG A 186 -30.01 5.53 -73.40
N SER A 187 -30.67 6.56 -72.87
CA SER A 187 -31.34 7.60 -73.68
C SER A 187 -30.31 8.42 -74.47
N PRO A 188 -30.64 8.88 -75.69
CA PRO A 188 -29.76 9.75 -76.47
C PRO A 188 -29.49 11.07 -75.75
N ILE A 189 -28.24 11.52 -75.77
CA ILE A 189 -27.85 12.78 -75.14
C ILE A 189 -27.94 13.92 -76.16
N SER A 190 -28.84 14.87 -75.94
CA SER A 190 -29.01 16.06 -76.79
C SER A 190 -28.17 17.25 -76.31
N GLY A 191 -27.73 17.24 -75.06
CA GLY A 191 -26.90 18.29 -74.46
C GLY A 191 -26.43 17.91 -73.06
N VAL A 192 -25.59 18.75 -72.45
CA VAL A 192 -25.12 18.57 -71.07
C VAL A 192 -25.21 19.88 -70.30
N LEU A 193 -25.63 19.81 -69.03
CA LEU A 193 -25.55 20.92 -68.08
C LEU A 193 -24.39 20.65 -67.14
N ARG A 194 -23.48 21.62 -66.99
CA ARG A 194 -22.35 21.53 -66.05
C ARG A 194 -22.66 22.40 -64.84
N HIS A 195 -22.40 21.87 -63.66
CA HIS A 195 -22.56 22.59 -62.42
C HIS A 195 -21.20 22.71 -61.73
N ASN A 196 -20.75 23.95 -61.47
CA ASN A 196 -19.62 24.21 -60.60
C ASN A 196 -20.11 24.26 -59.15
N LEU A 197 -20.18 23.10 -58.48
CA LEU A 197 -20.32 23.10 -57.02
C LEU A 197 -18.92 23.43 -56.49
N SER A 198 -18.64 24.71 -56.29
CA SER A 198 -17.48 25.12 -55.49
C SER A 198 -17.73 24.64 -54.06
N HIS A 199 -17.10 23.53 -53.68
CA HIS A 199 -17.12 23.03 -52.32
C HIS A 199 -16.52 24.12 -51.40
N GLY A 200 -17.36 24.69 -50.52
CA GLY A 200 -16.94 25.54 -49.41
C GLY A 200 -16.54 24.70 -48.20
#